data_AF-A0A7R9UF17-F1
#
_entry.id   AF-A0A7R9UF17-F1
#
_cell.length_a   1.000
_cell.length_b   1.000
_cell.length_c   1.000
_cell.angle_alpha   90.00
_cell.angle_beta   90.00
_cell.angle_gamma   90.00
#
_symmetry.space_group_name_H-M   'P 1'
#
loop_
_entity.id
_entity.type
_entity.pdbx_description
1 polymer ?
#
loop_
_entity_poly.entity_id
_entity_poly.type
_entity_poly.pdbx_seq_one_letter_code
_entity_poly.pdbx_strand_id
1 'polypeptide(L)'
;MPLSLWSWQETIKAVLLGKVSVVERYPDVKIHTIDQEIPLPSVIALKEYVKPDHKVPAFTRRNLYLRDNYRCAYCARYFYSQQLSYDHVLPRFYGGSTSWDNVVTSCTDCNGRKGNLHPSKLHEIGMRLLVQPKRPTSYQLQQQARKYPPRLKHKTWEMWLSYSAENSDAQHGIDLDIADSQGEAA
;
A
#
# COMPACT_ATOMS: atom_id res chain seq x y z
N MET A 1 6.74 -6.43 12.67
CA MET A 1 5.62 -5.75 11.97
C MET A 1 4.64 -6.82 11.48
N PRO A 2 3.33 -6.56 11.53
CA PRO A 2 2.34 -7.46 10.94
C PRO A 2 2.63 -7.67 9.45
N LEU A 3 2.39 -8.88 8.95
CA LEU A 3 2.69 -9.25 7.57
C LEU A 3 1.80 -8.49 6.58
N SER A 4 0.52 -8.30 6.91
CA SER A 4 -0.47 -7.58 6.11
C SER A 4 -1.69 -7.21 6.96
N LEU A 5 -2.54 -6.32 6.44
CA LEU A 5 -3.88 -6.04 6.98
C LEU A 5 -4.90 -6.80 6.15
N TRP A 6 -5.87 -7.41 6.81
CA TRP A 6 -6.94 -8.20 6.18
C TRP A 6 -8.28 -7.54 6.47
N SER A 7 -9.21 -7.65 5.53
CA SER A 7 -10.60 -7.27 5.81
C SER A 7 -11.19 -8.22 6.86
N TRP A 8 -12.16 -7.74 7.63
CA TRP A 8 -12.78 -8.56 8.67
C TRP A 8 -13.46 -9.81 8.07
N GLN A 9 -14.01 -9.70 6.86
CA GLN A 9 -14.64 -10.81 6.15
C GLN A 9 -13.63 -11.92 5.82
N GLU A 10 -12.47 -11.55 5.26
CA GLU A 10 -11.40 -12.50 4.95
C GLU A 10 -10.84 -13.16 6.20
N THR A 11 -10.66 -12.38 7.27
CA THR A 11 -10.21 -12.87 8.56
C THR A 11 -11.16 -13.92 9.12
N ILE A 12 -12.46 -13.65 9.14
CA ILE A 12 -13.46 -14.60 9.66
C ILE A 12 -13.50 -15.88 8.83
N LYS A 13 -13.49 -15.74 7.49
CA LYS A 13 -13.40 -16.89 6.59
C LYS A 13 -12.18 -17.76 6.90
N ALA A 14 -11.01 -17.15 7.09
CA ALA A 14 -9.79 -17.90 7.38
C ALA A 14 -9.79 -18.54 8.77
N VAL A 15 -10.40 -17.90 9.78
CA VAL A 15 -10.57 -18.46 11.11
C VAL A 15 -11.49 -19.67 11.07
N LEU A 16 -12.66 -19.55 10.42
CA LEU A 16 -13.63 -20.66 10.29
C LEU A 16 -13.07 -21.84 9.49
N LEU A 17 -12.26 -21.56 8.47
CA LEU A 17 -11.54 -22.59 7.71
C LEU A 17 -10.32 -23.16 8.45
N GLY A 18 -10.04 -22.70 9.67
CA GLY A 18 -8.90 -23.16 10.47
C GLY A 18 -7.53 -22.86 9.84
N LYS A 19 -7.43 -21.84 8.97
CA LYS A 19 -6.17 -21.47 8.28
C LYS A 19 -5.24 -20.60 9.11
N VAL A 20 -5.78 -19.91 10.12
CA VAL A 20 -5.06 -18.97 10.98
C VAL A 20 -5.45 -19.19 12.44
N SER A 21 -4.64 -18.66 13.36
CA SER A 21 -4.92 -18.64 14.79
C SER A 21 -5.30 -17.23 15.24
N VAL A 22 -6.35 -17.10 16.04
CA VAL A 22 -6.75 -15.81 16.64
C VAL A 22 -5.87 -15.54 17.86
N VAL A 23 -5.19 -14.40 17.86
CA VAL A 23 -4.30 -13.98 18.94
C VAL A 23 -5.00 -12.96 19.84
N GLU A 24 -5.61 -11.94 19.25
CA GLU A 24 -6.37 -10.90 19.94
C GLU A 24 -7.73 -10.70 19.30
N ARG A 25 -8.69 -10.19 20.06
CA ARG A 25 -10.04 -9.85 19.61
C ARG A 25 -10.35 -8.40 19.94
N TYR A 26 -11.26 -7.79 19.19
CA TYR A 26 -11.82 -6.50 19.62
C TYR A 26 -12.74 -6.76 20.81
N PRO A 27 -12.59 -6.03 21.94
CA PRO A 27 -13.39 -6.28 23.14
C PRO A 27 -14.90 -6.16 22.90
N ASP A 28 -15.31 -5.14 22.16
CA ASP A 28 -16.72 -4.73 22.05
C ASP A 28 -17.28 -4.87 20.62
N VAL A 29 -16.56 -5.58 19.73
CA VAL A 29 -17.01 -5.78 18.35
C VAL A 29 -17.32 -7.25 18.10
N LYS A 30 -18.57 -7.49 17.71
CA LYS A 30 -19.09 -8.80 17.37
C LYS A 30 -19.70 -8.77 15.98
N ILE A 31 -19.64 -9.91 15.31
CA ILE A 31 -20.36 -10.17 14.07
C ILE A 31 -21.54 -11.07 14.41
N HIS A 32 -22.68 -10.78 13.81
CA HIS A 32 -23.90 -11.54 14.00
C HIS A 32 -24.21 -12.34 12.73
N THR A 33 -24.51 -13.62 12.90
CA THR A 33 -25.24 -14.43 11.92
C THR A 33 -26.71 -14.52 12.36
N ILE A 34 -27.51 -15.31 11.65
CA ILE A 34 -28.91 -15.55 12.03
C ILE A 34 -29.02 -16.18 13.42
N ASP A 35 -28.04 -17.00 13.81
CA ASP A 35 -28.08 -17.88 14.98
C ASP A 35 -26.88 -17.72 15.93
N GLN A 36 -25.85 -16.94 15.58
CA GLN A 36 -24.59 -16.89 16.31
C GLN A 36 -24.05 -15.46 16.45
N GLU A 37 -23.35 -15.24 17.56
CA GLU A 37 -22.48 -14.08 17.76
C GLU A 37 -21.02 -14.53 17.74
N ILE A 38 -20.23 -13.93 16.85
CA ILE A 38 -18.81 -14.25 16.67
C ILE A 38 -17.97 -13.03 17.07
N PRO A 39 -17.15 -13.12 18.12
CA PRO A 39 -16.22 -12.05 18.49
C PRO A 39 -15.26 -11.75 17.33
N LEU A 40 -15.12 -10.47 16.95
CA LEU A 40 -14.30 -10.10 15.82
C LEU A 40 -12.79 -10.21 16.16
N PRO A 41 -12.01 -11.01 15.43
CA PRO A 41 -10.56 -11.06 15.60
C PRO A 41 -9.92 -9.70 15.27
N SER A 42 -8.99 -9.26 16.12
CA SER A 42 -8.21 -8.03 15.91
C SER A 42 -6.77 -8.31 15.49
N VAL A 43 -6.20 -9.43 15.93
CA VAL A 43 -4.87 -9.91 15.52
C VAL A 43 -4.93 -11.40 15.25
N ILE A 44 -4.41 -11.80 14.10
CA ILE A 44 -4.29 -13.21 13.69
C ILE A 44 -2.83 -13.56 13.40
N ALA A 45 -2.50 -14.83 13.60
CA ALA A 45 -1.20 -15.40 13.26
C ALA A 45 -1.36 -16.54 12.24
N LEU A 46 -0.40 -16.65 11.33
CA LEU A 46 -0.28 -17.81 10.47
C LEU A 46 0.12 -19.03 11.32
N LYS A 47 -0.42 -20.21 10.98
CA LYS A 47 -0.09 -21.46 11.67
C LYS A 47 1.33 -21.92 11.41
N GLU A 48 1.87 -21.57 10.26
CA GLU A 48 3.22 -21.91 9.84
C GLU A 48 4.05 -20.65 9.67
N TYR A 49 5.33 -20.75 10.02
CA TYR A 49 6.27 -19.66 9.81
C TYR A 49 6.55 -19.50 8.32
N VAL A 50 6.11 -18.36 7.77
CA VAL A 50 6.45 -17.97 6.41
C VAL A 50 7.69 -17.07 6.49
N LYS A 51 8.82 -17.59 5.99
CA LYS A 51 10.05 -16.80 5.85
C LYS A 51 9.76 -15.66 4.85
N PRO A 52 9.85 -14.37 5.27
CA PRO A 52 9.63 -13.28 4.35
C PRO A 52 10.74 -13.29 3.29
N ASP A 53 10.36 -13.33 2.01
CA ASP A 53 11.33 -13.17 0.94
C ASP A 53 11.69 -11.69 0.79
N HIS A 54 12.73 -11.28 1.48
CA HIS A 54 13.23 -9.90 1.43
C HIS A 54 14.03 -9.60 0.15
N LYS A 55 14.24 -10.57 -0.75
CA LYS A 55 15.14 -10.37 -1.91
C LYS A 55 14.59 -9.38 -2.92
N VAL A 56 13.28 -9.40 -3.17
CA VAL A 56 12.66 -8.53 -4.17
C VAL A 56 11.36 -7.93 -3.63
N PRO A 57 11.22 -6.60 -3.58
CA PRO A 57 9.97 -6.00 -3.16
C PRO A 57 8.87 -6.22 -4.21
N ALA A 58 7.71 -6.66 -3.73
CA ALA A 58 6.52 -6.83 -4.55
C ALA A 58 6.12 -5.50 -5.21
N PHE A 59 5.78 -5.55 -6.50
CA PHE A 59 5.25 -4.40 -7.23
C PHE A 59 3.76 -4.22 -6.89
N THR A 60 3.48 -3.34 -5.94
CA THR A 60 2.11 -3.00 -5.51
C THR A 60 1.95 -1.49 -5.51
N ARG A 61 0.71 -1.00 -5.62
CA ARG A 61 0.40 0.45 -5.53
C ARG A 61 0.98 1.07 -4.28
N ARG A 62 0.79 0.42 -3.13
CA ARG A 62 1.37 0.84 -1.85
C ARG A 62 2.89 0.98 -1.91
N ASN A 63 3.59 -0.02 -2.44
CA ASN A 63 5.06 0.03 -2.53
C ASN A 63 5.55 1.07 -3.53
N LEU A 64 4.81 1.30 -4.62
CA LEU A 64 5.08 2.37 -5.56
C LEU A 64 4.94 3.75 -4.91
N TYR A 65 3.85 3.98 -4.18
CA TYR A 65 3.61 5.26 -3.48
C TYR A 65 4.63 5.48 -2.37
N LEU A 66 5.01 4.43 -1.63
CA LEU A 66 6.09 4.48 -0.64
C LEU A 66 7.45 4.81 -1.27
N ARG A 67 7.77 4.21 -2.43
CA ARG A 67 9.00 4.50 -3.18
C ARG A 67 9.09 5.99 -3.52
N ASP A 68 7.97 6.56 -3.99
CA ASP A 68 7.89 7.94 -4.46
C ASP A 68 7.50 8.93 -3.35
N ASN A 69 7.44 8.46 -2.09
CA ASN A 69 7.13 9.27 -0.91
C ASN A 69 5.80 10.03 -1.05
N TYR A 70 4.80 9.38 -1.67
CA TYR A 70 3.48 9.94 -1.98
C TYR A 70 3.54 11.27 -2.76
N ARG A 71 4.61 11.47 -3.55
CA ARG A 71 4.76 12.62 -4.43
C ARG A 71 4.45 12.24 -5.87
N CYS A 72 3.75 13.12 -6.56
CA CYS A 72 3.55 12.99 -7.99
C CYS A 72 4.88 13.19 -8.74
N ALA A 73 5.22 12.26 -9.63
CA ALA A 73 6.45 12.30 -10.42
C ALA A 73 6.53 13.45 -11.43
N TYR A 74 5.41 14.15 -11.68
CA TYR A 74 5.33 15.27 -12.63
C TYR A 74 5.31 16.63 -11.95
N CYS A 75 4.51 16.81 -10.89
CA CYS A 75 4.38 18.10 -10.20
C CYS A 75 5.09 18.18 -8.85
N ALA A 76 5.66 17.07 -8.37
CA ALA A 76 6.37 16.93 -7.09
C ALA A 76 5.56 17.25 -5.81
N ARG A 77 4.26 17.56 -5.94
CA ARG A 77 3.36 17.79 -4.80
C ARG A 77 3.05 16.47 -4.10
N TYR A 78 2.76 16.58 -2.80
CA TYR A 78 2.29 15.50 -1.96
C TYR A 78 0.78 15.30 -2.09
N PHE A 79 0.35 14.05 -2.00
CA PHE A 79 -1.06 13.67 -2.11
C PHE A 79 -1.40 12.55 -1.13
N TYR A 80 -2.69 12.45 -0.77
CA TYR A 80 -3.21 11.25 -0.12
C TYR A 80 -3.28 10.09 -1.11
N SER A 81 -3.25 8.86 -0.60
CA SER A 81 -3.26 7.64 -1.41
C SER A 81 -4.42 7.58 -2.40
N GLN A 82 -5.62 8.05 -2.01
CA GLN A 82 -6.80 8.04 -2.89
C GLN A 82 -6.74 9.04 -4.04
N GLN A 83 -5.86 10.05 -3.94
CA GLN A 83 -5.63 11.05 -4.99
C GLN A 83 -4.47 10.66 -5.91
N LEU A 84 -3.84 9.52 -5.64
CA LEU A 84 -2.73 8.98 -6.41
C LEU A 84 -3.20 7.80 -7.25
N SER A 85 -2.65 7.74 -8.46
CA SER A 85 -2.65 6.58 -9.32
C SER A 85 -1.19 6.19 -9.62
N TYR A 86 -1.00 5.04 -10.24
CA TYR A 86 0.21 4.78 -11.00
C TYR A 86 0.02 5.23 -12.45
N ASP A 87 1.13 5.61 -13.08
CA ASP A 87 1.20 6.00 -14.49
C ASP A 87 2.41 5.34 -15.16
N HIS A 88 2.22 4.89 -16.39
CA HIS A 88 3.27 4.33 -17.23
C HIS A 88 4.01 5.45 -17.94
N VAL A 89 5.30 5.64 -17.63
CA VAL A 89 6.18 6.66 -18.24
C VAL A 89 6.18 6.51 -19.75
N LEU A 90 6.48 5.32 -20.26
CA LEU A 90 6.13 4.90 -21.61
C LEU A 90 4.73 4.27 -21.56
N PRO A 91 3.71 4.88 -22.20
CA PRO A 91 2.36 4.32 -22.20
C PRO A 91 2.30 2.89 -22.75
N ARG A 92 1.35 2.08 -22.26
CA ARG A 92 1.13 0.70 -22.76
C ARG A 92 0.95 0.63 -24.27
N PHE A 93 0.28 1.63 -24.86
CA PHE A 93 0.11 1.76 -26.31
C PHE A 93 1.45 1.73 -27.08
N TYR A 94 2.51 2.28 -26.48
CA TYR A 94 3.87 2.27 -27.03
C TYR A 94 4.72 1.09 -26.53
N GLY A 95 4.10 0.04 -25.97
CA GLY A 95 4.80 -1.15 -25.47
C GLY A 95 5.36 -1.01 -24.04
N GLY A 96 4.96 0.01 -23.29
CA GLY A 96 5.40 0.18 -21.91
C GLY A 96 4.90 -0.92 -20.98
N SER A 97 5.83 -1.56 -20.26
CA SER A 97 5.53 -2.64 -19.31
C SER A 97 5.04 -2.10 -17.96
N THR A 98 4.25 -2.90 -17.24
CA THR A 98 3.89 -2.63 -15.84
C THR A 98 5.03 -3.11 -14.94
N SER A 99 6.06 -2.28 -14.78
CA SER A 99 7.27 -2.63 -14.03
C SER A 99 7.85 -1.46 -13.24
N TRP A 100 8.73 -1.76 -12.29
CA TRP A 100 9.44 -0.76 -11.49
C TRP A 100 10.18 0.30 -12.32
N ASP A 101 10.61 -0.06 -13.52
CA ASP A 101 11.46 0.75 -14.40
C ASP A 101 10.64 1.56 -15.43
N ASN A 102 9.31 1.41 -15.43
CA ASN A 102 8.42 2.16 -16.31
C ASN A 102 7.23 2.81 -15.59
N VAL A 103 6.98 2.49 -14.31
CA VAL A 103 5.81 2.99 -13.60
C VAL A 103 6.20 3.96 -12.48
N VAL A 104 5.44 5.05 -12.38
CA VAL A 104 5.62 6.12 -11.38
C VAL A 104 4.32 6.48 -10.70
N THR A 105 4.42 7.05 -9.51
CA THR A 105 3.29 7.67 -8.80
C THR A 105 2.89 8.97 -9.49
N SER A 106 1.59 9.14 -9.78
CA SER A 106 1.05 10.35 -10.41
C SER A 106 -0.25 10.75 -9.74
N CYS A 107 -0.48 12.06 -9.55
CA CYS A 107 -1.80 12.54 -9.14
C CYS A 107 -2.79 12.46 -10.30
N THR A 108 -4.09 12.42 -9.98
CA THR A 108 -5.16 12.32 -10.99
C THR A 108 -5.06 13.40 -12.08
N ASP A 109 -4.75 14.65 -11.71
CA ASP A 109 -4.65 15.77 -12.65
C ASP A 109 -3.49 15.61 -13.64
N CYS A 110 -2.29 15.29 -13.14
CA CYS A 110 -1.12 15.09 -14.00
C CYS A 110 -1.29 13.83 -14.86
N ASN A 111 -1.83 12.75 -14.29
CA ASN A 111 -2.08 11.52 -15.01
C ASN A 111 -3.05 11.75 -16.19
N GLY A 112 -4.17 12.44 -15.92
CA GLY A 112 -5.15 12.80 -16.95
C GLY A 112 -4.58 13.72 -18.02
N ARG A 113 -3.78 14.73 -17.64
CA ARG A 113 -3.12 15.64 -18.60
C ARG A 113 -2.11 14.93 -19.50
N LYS A 114 -1.34 13.98 -18.96
CA LYS A 114 -0.38 13.19 -19.74
C LYS A 114 -1.10 12.21 -20.68
N GLY A 115 -2.11 11.49 -20.19
CA GLY A 115 -2.78 10.43 -20.95
C GLY A 115 -1.80 9.42 -21.57
N ASN A 116 -1.98 9.14 -22.86
CA ASN A 116 -1.12 8.25 -23.65
C ASN A 116 0.03 8.97 -24.36
N LEU A 117 0.41 10.18 -23.92
CA LEU A 117 1.48 10.93 -24.55
C LEU A 117 2.83 10.24 -24.34
N HIS A 118 3.62 10.13 -25.41
CA HIS A 118 4.97 9.61 -25.35
C HIS A 118 5.86 10.51 -24.47
N PRO A 119 6.76 9.97 -23.63
CA PRO A 119 7.56 10.76 -22.69
C PRO A 119 8.39 11.86 -23.34
N SER A 120 8.83 11.68 -24.60
CA SER A 120 9.55 12.71 -25.36
C SER A 120 8.73 13.97 -25.63
N LYS A 121 7.40 13.87 -25.62
CA LYS A 121 6.47 14.98 -25.92
C LYS A 121 5.90 15.67 -24.68
N LEU A 122 6.25 15.23 -23.48
CA LEU A 122 5.72 15.83 -22.23
C LEU A 122 5.93 17.36 -22.17
N HIS A 123 7.03 17.85 -22.72
CA HIS A 123 7.35 19.27 -22.74
C HIS A 123 6.32 20.10 -23.53
N GLU A 124 5.68 19.52 -24.56
CA GLU A 124 4.66 20.18 -25.38
C GLU A 124 3.43 20.60 -24.55
N ILE A 125 3.15 19.88 -23.46
CA ILE A 125 2.03 20.17 -22.54
C ILE A 125 2.49 20.81 -21.22
N GLY A 126 3.74 21.31 -21.19
CA GLY A 126 4.36 21.91 -20.01
C GLY A 126 4.59 20.93 -18.87
N MET A 127 4.73 19.64 -19.17
CA MET A 127 5.03 18.59 -18.19
C MET A 127 6.47 18.08 -18.37
N ARG A 128 7.03 17.55 -17.29
CA ARG A 128 8.31 16.84 -17.31
C ARG A 128 8.30 15.75 -16.26
N LEU A 129 8.98 14.65 -16.56
CA LEU A 129 9.21 13.61 -15.56
C LEU A 129 10.35 14.07 -14.64
N LEU A 130 10.06 14.21 -13.34
CA LEU A 130 11.02 14.72 -12.35
C LEU A 130 11.83 13.61 -11.70
N VAL A 131 11.38 12.37 -11.79
CA VAL A 131 11.98 11.21 -11.12
C VAL A 131 12.09 10.06 -12.10
N GLN A 132 13.27 9.44 -12.18
CA GLN A 132 13.47 8.24 -12.98
C GLN A 132 12.90 7.02 -12.25
N PRO A 133 12.01 6.23 -12.88
CA PRO A 133 11.49 4.99 -12.30
C PRO A 133 12.64 4.00 -12.10
N LYS A 134 12.71 3.45 -10.90
CA LYS A 134 13.66 2.38 -10.56
C LYS A 134 13.07 1.48 -9.50
N ARG A 135 13.57 0.24 -9.44
CA ARG A 135 13.24 -0.69 -8.36
C ARG A 135 13.89 -0.26 -7.04
N PRO A 136 13.13 -0.10 -5.94
CA PRO A 136 13.71 0.10 -4.63
C PRO A 136 14.24 -1.22 -4.04
N THR A 137 15.07 -1.15 -3.01
CA THR A 137 15.35 -2.32 -2.18
C THR A 137 14.26 -2.49 -1.12
N SER A 138 14.09 -3.71 -0.61
CA SER A 138 13.16 -4.00 0.50
C SER A 138 13.48 -3.14 1.74
N TYR A 139 14.75 -2.88 1.98
CA TYR A 139 15.22 -2.01 3.06
C TYR A 139 14.81 -0.54 2.86
N GLN A 140 14.95 0.00 1.64
CA GLN A 140 14.53 1.37 1.32
C GLN A 140 13.02 1.54 1.53
N LEU A 141 12.21 0.59 1.07
CA LEU A 141 10.75 0.63 1.31
C LEU A 141 10.42 0.55 2.79
N GLN A 142 11.10 -0.31 3.55
CA GLN A 142 10.88 -0.42 4.99
C GLN A 142 11.22 0.88 5.72
N GLN A 143 12.32 1.56 5.35
CA GLN A 143 12.66 2.87 5.91
C GLN A 143 11.59 3.91 5.59
N GLN A 144 11.09 3.97 4.35
CA GLN A 144 10.02 4.91 3.98
C GLN A 144 8.74 4.60 4.76
N ALA A 145 8.35 3.33 4.87
CA ALA A 145 7.16 2.91 5.60
C ALA A 145 7.17 3.31 7.09
N ARG A 146 8.35 3.54 7.69
CA ARG A 146 8.47 4.04 9.08
C ARG A 146 7.99 5.47 9.24
N LYS A 147 8.11 6.31 8.21
CA LYS A 147 7.63 7.72 8.22
C LYS A 147 6.10 7.83 8.15
N TYR A 148 5.46 6.69 7.92
CA TYR A 148 4.12 6.57 7.41
C TYR A 148 3.31 5.60 8.29
N PRO A 149 3.18 5.88 9.60
CA PRO A 149 2.46 5.01 10.50
C PRO A 149 0.96 4.99 10.17
N PRO A 150 0.25 3.88 10.45
CA PRO A 150 -1.20 3.85 10.36
C PRO A 150 -1.81 4.96 11.23
N ARG A 151 -2.75 5.73 10.66
CA ARG A 151 -3.50 6.78 11.37
C ARG A 151 -4.35 6.20 12.50
N LEU A 152 -5.07 5.12 12.21
CA LEU A 152 -5.93 4.42 13.15
C LEU A 152 -5.16 3.22 13.69
N LYS A 153 -4.83 3.26 14.97
CA LYS A 153 -4.31 2.12 15.71
C LYS A 153 -5.36 1.78 16.77
N HIS A 154 -5.94 0.58 16.66
CA HIS A 154 -6.70 0.06 17.78
C HIS A 154 -5.73 -0.33 18.89
N LYS A 155 -6.13 -0.19 20.16
CA LYS A 155 -5.27 -0.51 21.32
C LYS A 155 -4.72 -1.93 21.28
N THR A 156 -5.52 -2.88 20.79
CA THR A 156 -5.10 -4.28 20.63
C THR A 156 -3.94 -4.47 19.64
N TRP A 157 -3.61 -3.46 18.82
CA TRP A 157 -2.52 -3.51 17.85
C TRP A 157 -1.21 -2.95 18.39
N GLU A 158 -1.22 -2.21 19.51
CA GLU A 158 -0.05 -1.49 20.02
C GLU A 158 1.15 -2.42 20.24
N MET A 159 0.92 -3.59 20.87
CA MET A 159 1.98 -4.57 21.12
C MET A 159 2.52 -5.24 19.84
N TRP A 160 1.78 -5.17 18.74
CA TRP A 160 2.09 -5.86 17.48
C TRP A 160 2.69 -4.93 16.43
N LEU A 161 2.54 -3.61 16.64
CA LEU A 161 3.07 -2.56 15.79
C LEU A 161 4.38 -2.05 16.38
N SER A 162 5.51 -2.31 15.71
CA SER A 162 6.85 -1.85 16.13
C SER A 162 7.10 -0.35 15.90
N TYR A 163 6.04 0.47 15.91
CA TYR A 163 6.12 1.92 15.72
C TYR A 163 6.16 2.61 17.08
N SER A 164 7.34 2.99 17.56
CA SER A 164 7.47 3.92 18.68
C SER A 164 6.84 5.25 18.26
N ALA A 165 5.83 5.70 19.00
CA ALA A 165 5.06 6.91 18.73
C ALA A 165 5.80 8.20 19.12
N GLU A 166 7.09 8.30 18.79
CA GLU A 166 7.91 9.49 19.01
C GLU A 166 8.24 10.10 17.65
N ASN A 167 7.24 10.73 17.02
CA ASN A 167 7.40 11.76 15.99
C ASN A 167 5.99 12.18 15.55
N SER A 168 5.40 13.08 16.34
CA SER A 168 4.12 13.75 16.06
C SER A 168 4.23 14.82 14.98
N ASP A 169 5.08 14.62 13.96
CA ASP A 169 5.21 15.48 12.78
C ASP A 169 4.67 14.78 11.52
N ALA A 170 3.68 13.91 11.68
CA ALA A 170 2.93 13.33 10.56
C ALA A 170 1.95 14.35 9.97
N GLN A 171 2.47 15.45 9.41
CA GLN A 171 1.68 16.51 8.76
C GLN A 171 0.88 16.01 7.53
N HIS A 172 1.11 14.78 7.08
CA HIS A 172 0.41 14.19 5.95
C HIS A 172 0.08 12.74 6.29
N GLY A 173 -0.85 12.55 7.22
CA GLY A 173 -1.36 11.22 7.50
C GLY A 173 -1.88 10.59 6.19
N ILE A 174 -1.75 9.30 6.08
CA ILE A 174 -1.99 8.55 4.85
C ILE A 174 -2.99 7.51 5.24
N ASP A 175 -4.07 7.44 4.46
CA ASP A 175 -4.94 6.29 4.51
C ASP A 175 -4.17 5.15 3.87
N LEU A 176 -3.69 4.25 4.73
CA LEU A 176 -3.39 2.89 4.33
C LEU A 176 -4.74 2.22 4.03
N ASP A 177 -5.40 2.65 2.95
CA ASP A 177 -6.61 2.00 2.51
C ASP A 177 -6.28 0.54 2.15
N ILE A 178 -7.16 -0.27 2.68
CA ILE A 178 -7.22 -1.72 2.68
C ILE A 178 -7.66 -2.15 1.28
N ALA A 179 -7.12 -3.28 0.81
CA ALA A 179 -7.33 -3.90 -0.50
C ALA A 179 -6.40 -3.40 -1.63
N ASP A 180 -5.29 -4.12 -1.79
CA ASP A 180 -4.93 -4.70 -3.10
C ASP A 180 -4.02 -5.90 -2.80
N SER A 181 -4.67 -6.98 -2.34
CA SER A 181 -4.14 -8.35 -2.34
C SER A 181 -4.34 -9.04 -3.69
N GLN A 182 -4.53 -8.27 -4.77
CA GLN A 182 -4.62 -8.81 -6.12
C GLN A 182 -3.32 -8.49 -6.86
N GLY A 183 -2.42 -9.47 -6.87
CA GLY A 183 -1.41 -9.55 -7.91
C GLY A 183 -2.11 -9.83 -9.23
N GLU A 184 -2.42 -8.80 -9.99
CA GLU A 184 -2.64 -8.92 -11.44
C GLU A 184 -1.42 -8.32 -12.14
N ALA A 185 -0.39 -9.15 -12.25
CA ALA A 185 0.56 -9.05 -13.34
C ALA A 185 -0.13 -9.63 -14.58
N ALA A 186 -0.65 -8.75 -15.42
CA ALA A 186 -0.94 -8.97 -16.83
C ALA A 186 -0.25 -7.85 -17.63
#